data_AF-A0A9D7ADS8-F1
#
_entry.id   AF-A0A9D7ADS8-F1
#
_cell.length_a   1.000
_cell.length_b   1.000
_cell.length_c   1.000
_cell.angle_alpha   90.00
_cell.angle_beta   90.00
_cell.angle_gamma   90.00
#
_symmetry.space_group_name_H-M   'P 1'
#
loop_
_entity.id
_entity.type
_entity.pdbx_description
1 polymer ?
#
loop_
_entity_poly.entity_id
_entity_poly.type
_entity_poly.pdbx_seq_one_letter_code
_entity_poly.pdbx_strand_id
1 'polypeptide(L)'
;AIGIAIYRAGSRVNLKTFFNVTAILLLLFAAGLAGKAVHELRELISWETGYLVSSAWTVDAGIWSAGGTFYDFMKGLFGWHANPERIRVIAYFVYLIPVLALYLRGPKAEKQLAS
;
A
#
# COMPACT_ATOMS: atom_id res chain seq x y z
N ALA A 1 8.03 35.30 -3.74
CA ALA A 1 7.39 34.67 -4.91
C ALA A 1 6.80 33.28 -4.58
N ILE A 2 7.60 32.33 -4.08
CA ILE A 2 7.17 30.94 -3.79
C ILE A 2 6.00 30.86 -2.79
N GLY A 3 6.01 31.65 -1.71
CA GLY A 3 4.91 31.67 -0.73
C GLY A 3 3.55 32.08 -1.32
N ILE A 4 3.53 32.99 -2.30
CA ILE A 4 2.29 33.43 -2.97
C ILE A 4 1.78 32.32 -3.90
N ALA A 5 2.67 31.61 -4.58
CA ALA A 5 2.33 30.46 -5.41
C ALA A 5 1.74 29.32 -4.58
N ILE A 6 2.33 29.00 -3.43
CA ILE A 6 1.82 27.97 -2.50
C ILE A 6 0.45 28.38 -1.92
N TYR A 7 0.28 29.64 -1.51
CA TYR A 7 -1.00 30.13 -0.99
C TYR A 7 -2.14 30.06 -2.03
N ARG A 8 -1.85 30.46 -3.27
CA ARG A 8 -2.81 30.40 -4.39
C ARG A 8 -3.10 28.97 -4.84
N ALA A 9 -2.12 28.07 -4.76
CA ALA A 9 -2.34 26.66 -5.06
C ALA A 9 -3.19 26.00 -3.97
N GLY A 10 -2.83 26.18 -2.70
CA GLY A 10 -3.53 25.61 -1.55
C GLY A 10 -4.98 26.05 -1.43
N SER A 11 -5.29 27.31 -1.75
CA SER A 11 -6.68 27.82 -1.70
C SER A 11 -7.60 27.24 -2.78
N ARG A 12 -7.05 26.55 -3.79
CA ARG A 12 -7.80 25.96 -4.91
C ARG A 12 -7.88 24.43 -4.84
N VAL A 13 -7.16 23.80 -3.91
CA VAL A 13 -7.17 22.34 -3.75
C VAL A 13 -8.38 21.94 -2.90
N ASN A 14 -9.13 20.96 -3.39
CA ASN A 14 -10.16 20.31 -2.60
C ASN A 14 -9.49 19.50 -1.48
N LEU A 15 -9.54 20.01 -0.25
CA LEU A 15 -8.95 19.36 0.92
C LEU A 15 -9.46 17.93 1.12
N LYS A 16 -10.75 17.69 0.85
CA LYS A 16 -11.35 16.36 0.95
C LYS A 16 -10.66 15.38 0.00
N THR A 17 -10.46 15.79 -1.26
CA THR A 17 -9.75 14.98 -2.25
C THR A 17 -8.29 14.77 -1.86
N PHE A 18 -7.60 15.82 -1.39
CA PHE A 18 -6.21 15.72 -0.96
C PHE A 18 -6.02 14.71 0.17
N PHE A 19 -6.81 14.81 1.25
CA PHE A 19 -6.75 13.88 2.38
C PHE A 19 -7.15 12.46 1.98
N ASN A 20 -8.12 12.30 1.09
CA ASN A 20 -8.50 10.97 0.61
C ASN A 20 -7.38 10.30 -0.18
N VAL A 21 -6.71 11.04 -1.07
CA VAL A 21 -5.60 10.50 -1.86
C VAL A 21 -4.42 10.14 -0.96
N THR A 22 -4.04 11.02 -0.04
CA THR A 22 -2.92 10.75 0.88
C THR A 22 -3.22 9.60 1.83
N ALA A 23 -4.45 9.49 2.35
CA ALA A 23 -4.86 8.37 3.17
C ALA A 23 -4.79 7.03 2.40
N ILE A 24 -5.29 6.98 1.17
CA ILE A 24 -5.19 5.76 0.33
C ILE A 24 -3.72 5.40 0.09
N LEU A 25 -2.85 6.37 -0.21
CA LEU A 25 -1.41 6.14 -0.35
C LEU A 25 -0.79 5.56 0.93
N LEU A 26 -1.16 6.10 2.10
CA LEU A 26 -0.70 5.57 3.38
C LEU A 26 -1.19 4.14 3.66
N LEU A 27 -2.42 3.80 3.26
CA LEU A 27 -2.94 2.43 3.37
C LEU A 27 -2.16 1.45 2.49
N LEU A 28 -1.82 1.86 1.25
CA LEU A 28 -0.98 1.05 0.35
C LEU A 28 0.44 0.84 0.91
N PHE A 29 1.02 1.89 1.50
CA PHE A 29 2.32 1.81 2.18
C PHE A 29 2.27 0.86 3.39
N ALA A 30 1.24 0.98 4.22
CA ALA A 30 1.04 0.10 5.37
C ALA A 30 0.83 -1.37 4.96
N ALA A 31 0.14 -1.63 3.85
CA ALA A 31 0.02 -2.98 3.28
C ALA A 31 1.39 -3.54 2.86
N GLY A 32 2.24 -2.72 2.25
CA GLY A 32 3.61 -3.08 1.88
C GLY A 32 4.46 -3.47 3.11
N LEU A 33 4.35 -2.69 4.18
CA LEU A 33 5.00 -2.99 5.47
C LEU A 33 4.47 -4.28 6.10
N ALA A 34 3.16 -4.54 6.04
CA ALA A 34 2.57 -5.77 6.56
C ALA A 34 3.11 -7.01 5.83
N GLY A 35 3.18 -6.96 4.50
CA GLY A 35 3.82 -8.02 3.71
C GLY A 35 5.28 -8.25 4.11
N LYS A 36 6.06 -7.16 4.24
CA LYS A 36 7.45 -7.24 4.69
C LYS A 36 7.58 -7.87 6.08
N ALA A 37 6.75 -7.46 7.04
CA ALA A 37 6.76 -8.02 8.39
C ALA A 37 6.52 -9.54 8.38
N VAL A 38 5.62 -10.03 7.54
CA VAL A 38 5.38 -11.47 7.38
C VAL A 38 6.58 -12.21 6.79
N HIS A 39 7.27 -11.61 5.81
CA HIS A 39 8.51 -12.16 5.27
C HIS A 39 9.61 -12.27 6.35
N GLU A 40 9.84 -11.20 7.11
CA GLU A 40 10.85 -11.19 8.18
C GLU A 40 10.48 -12.18 9.32
N LEU A 41 9.19 -12.27 9.71
CA LEU A 41 8.73 -13.25 10.69
C LEU A 41 8.96 -14.68 10.20
N ARG A 42 8.67 -14.96 8.92
CA ARG A 42 8.88 -16.28 8.31
C ARG A 42 10.36 -16.67 8.37
N GLU A 43 11.26 -15.76 8.02
CA GLU A 43 12.71 -16.00 8.09
C GLU A 43 13.17 -16.26 9.53
N LEU A 44 12.63 -15.50 10.49
CA LEU A 44 12.94 -15.68 11.92
C LEU A 44 12.56 -17.07 12.46
N ILE A 45 11.44 -17.63 12.01
CA ILE A 45 10.98 -18.98 12.42
C ILE A 45 11.52 -20.10 11.51
N SER A 46 12.43 -19.79 10.58
CA SER A 46 13.03 -20.74 9.63
C SER A 46 12.00 -21.50 8.79
N TRP A 47 10.87 -20.87 8.46
CA TRP A 47 9.81 -21.51 7.69
C TRP A 47 10.10 -21.43 6.19
N GLU A 48 10.94 -22.34 5.69
CA GLU A 48 11.48 -22.26 4.33
C GLU A 48 10.77 -23.13 3.29
N THR A 49 9.88 -24.02 3.71
CA THR A 49 9.25 -25.00 2.81
C THR A 49 7.74 -24.83 2.74
N GLY A 50 7.18 -25.00 1.53
CA GLY A 50 5.75 -25.06 1.30
C GLY A 50 5.26 -24.17 0.16
N TYR A 51 4.01 -24.41 -0.26
CA TYR A 51 3.36 -23.65 -1.32
C TYR A 51 3.31 -22.15 -1.01
N LEU A 52 3.01 -21.77 0.23
CA LEU A 52 2.91 -20.37 0.67
C LEU A 52 4.26 -19.62 0.64
N VAL A 53 5.35 -20.36 0.70
CA VAL A 53 6.72 -19.84 0.70
C VAL A 53 7.27 -19.71 -0.72
N SER A 54 6.76 -20.53 -1.65
CA SER A 54 7.14 -20.43 -3.06
C SER A 54 6.85 -19.04 -3.63
N SER A 55 7.65 -18.65 -4.62
CA SER A 55 7.45 -17.38 -5.30
C SER A 55 6.10 -17.35 -6.01
N ALA A 56 5.38 -16.24 -5.87
CA ALA A 56 4.10 -16.04 -6.52
C ALA A 56 4.26 -15.72 -8.01
N TRP A 57 5.32 -15.00 -8.36
CA TRP A 57 5.70 -14.62 -9.72
C TRP A 57 7.20 -14.30 -9.78
N THR A 58 7.76 -14.32 -10.98
CA THR A 58 9.15 -13.89 -11.25
C THR A 58 9.15 -12.86 -12.38
N VAL A 59 9.81 -11.72 -12.15
CA VAL A 59 9.95 -10.64 -13.14
C VAL A 59 11.43 -10.38 -13.38
N ASP A 60 11.93 -10.91 -14.50
CA ASP A 60 13.37 -10.93 -14.79
C ASP A 60 13.83 -9.77 -15.68
N ALA A 61 12.92 -9.03 -16.30
CA ALA A 61 13.25 -7.92 -17.20
C ALA A 61 12.27 -6.74 -17.11
N GLY A 62 12.78 -5.55 -17.47
CA GLY A 62 12.01 -4.30 -17.60
C GLY A 62 12.13 -3.37 -16.38
N ILE A 63 11.30 -2.33 -16.34
CA ILE A 63 11.32 -1.35 -15.24
C ILE A 63 10.86 -1.93 -13.89
N TRP A 64 10.18 -3.08 -13.92
CA TRP A 64 9.62 -3.77 -12.76
C TRP A 64 10.56 -4.83 -12.18
N SER A 65 11.64 -5.17 -12.89
CA SER A 65 12.68 -6.07 -12.40
C SER A 65 13.62 -5.34 -11.43
N ALA A 66 14.33 -6.11 -10.60
CA ALA A 66 15.27 -5.55 -9.64
C ALA A 66 16.40 -4.76 -10.33
N GLY A 67 16.82 -3.65 -9.71
CA GLY A 67 18.03 -2.91 -10.09
C GLY A 67 17.83 -1.49 -10.64
N GLY A 68 16.58 -1.07 -10.90
CA GLY A 68 16.27 0.30 -11.36
C GLY A 68 15.71 1.22 -10.27
N THR A 69 15.88 2.54 -10.42
CA THR A 69 15.34 3.55 -9.49
C THR A 69 13.82 3.47 -9.32
N PHE A 70 13.10 3.17 -10.40
CA PHE A 70 11.66 2.96 -10.33
C PHE A 70 11.30 1.74 -9.47
N TYR A 71 12.02 0.64 -9.63
CA TYR A 71 11.86 -0.56 -8.80
C TYR A 71 12.10 -0.25 -7.33
N ASP A 72 13.20 0.43 -6.99
CA ASP A 72 13.51 0.76 -5.59
C ASP A 72 12.45 1.65 -4.95
N PHE A 73 11.90 2.60 -5.71
CA PHE A 73 10.81 3.44 -5.26
C PHE A 73 9.52 2.61 -5.03
N MET A 74 9.14 1.74 -5.97
CA MET A 74 7.97 0.85 -5.81
C MET A 74 8.15 -0.13 -4.66
N LYS A 75 9.35 -0.69 -4.50
CA LYS A 75 9.72 -1.56 -3.40
C LYS A 75 9.61 -0.84 -2.06
N GLY A 76 10.13 0.38 -1.97
CA GLY A 76 10.08 1.20 -0.77
C GLY A 76 8.67 1.67 -0.40
N LEU A 77 7.90 2.13 -1.39
CA LEU A 77 6.60 2.76 -1.14
C LEU A 77 5.43 1.76 -1.09
N PHE A 78 5.48 0.69 -1.86
CA PHE A 78 4.36 -0.26 -1.97
C PHE A 78 4.74 -1.69 -1.60
N GLY A 79 5.99 -1.95 -1.22
CA GLY A 79 6.46 -3.30 -0.91
C GLY A 79 6.56 -4.21 -2.14
N TRP A 80 6.71 -3.63 -3.34
CA TRP A 80 6.90 -4.39 -4.57
C TRP A 80 8.18 -5.22 -4.53
N HIS A 81 8.11 -6.45 -5.05
CA HIS A 81 9.26 -7.32 -5.24
C HIS A 81 9.10 -8.10 -6.55
N ALA A 82 10.22 -8.32 -7.24
CA ALA A 82 10.26 -9.05 -8.50
C ALA A 82 9.96 -10.56 -8.31
N ASN A 83 10.20 -11.07 -7.11
CA ASN A 83 10.07 -12.48 -6.75
C ASN A 83 9.55 -12.63 -5.30
N PRO A 84 8.31 -12.20 -4.99
CA PRO A 84 7.74 -12.26 -3.66
C PRO A 84 7.18 -13.64 -3.35
N GLU A 85 7.15 -14.01 -2.08
CA GLU A 85 6.46 -15.22 -1.60
C GLU A 85 4.95 -15.03 -1.63
N ARG A 86 4.20 -16.10 -1.89
CA ARG A 86 2.73 -16.06 -1.88
C ARG A 86 2.18 -15.53 -0.56
N ILE A 87 2.78 -15.90 0.57
CA ILE A 87 2.33 -15.44 1.89
C ILE A 87 2.48 -13.93 2.08
N ARG A 88 3.54 -13.33 1.51
CA ARG A 88 3.76 -11.87 1.52
C ARG A 88 2.64 -11.15 0.78
N VAL A 89 2.27 -11.69 -0.38
CA VAL A 89 1.18 -11.15 -1.23
C VAL A 89 -0.17 -11.30 -0.56
N ILE A 90 -0.43 -12.46 0.05
CA ILE A 90 -1.66 -12.70 0.81
C ILE A 90 -1.77 -11.71 1.96
N ALA A 91 -0.70 -11.54 2.75
CA ALA A 91 -0.68 -10.59 3.87
C ALA A 91 -0.96 -9.16 3.41
N TYR A 92 -0.39 -8.74 2.28
CA TYR A 92 -0.65 -7.44 1.67
C TYR A 92 -2.15 -7.22 1.43
N PHE A 93 -2.82 -8.15 0.74
CA PHE A 93 -4.24 -8.01 0.39
C PHE A 93 -5.18 -8.25 1.57
N VAL A 94 -4.84 -9.17 2.47
CA VAL A 94 -5.60 -9.42 3.71
C VAL A 94 -5.62 -8.18 4.59
N TYR A 95 -4.56 -7.36 4.59
CA TYR A 95 -4.58 -6.05 5.23
C TYR A 95 -5.33 -5.02 4.38
N LEU A 96 -4.96 -4.86 3.12
CA LEU A 96 -5.41 -3.73 2.29
C LEU A 96 -6.92 -3.76 2.03
N ILE A 97 -7.47 -4.91 1.63
CA ILE A 97 -8.88 -5.01 1.21
C ILE A 97 -9.84 -4.62 2.33
N PRO A 98 -9.80 -5.21 3.53
CA PRO A 98 -10.75 -4.85 4.59
C PRO A 98 -10.52 -3.42 5.08
N VAL A 99 -9.28 -2.96 5.24
CA VAL A 99 -9.01 -1.62 5.74
C VAL A 99 -9.46 -0.55 4.75
N LEU A 100 -9.19 -0.76 3.45
CA LEU A 100 -9.67 0.15 2.40
C LEU A 100 -11.19 0.13 2.30
N ALA A 101 -11.82 -1.05 2.39
CA ALA A 101 -13.28 -1.15 2.40
C ALA A 101 -13.91 -0.41 3.59
N LEU A 102 -13.32 -0.51 4.79
CA LEU A 102 -13.75 0.23 5.98
C LEU A 102 -13.51 1.74 5.82
N TYR A 103 -12.37 2.15 5.26
CA TYR A 103 -12.05 3.54 5.01
C TYR A 103 -13.02 4.21 4.02
N LEU A 104 -13.40 3.49 2.96
CA LEU A 104 -14.34 3.97 1.94
C LEU A 104 -15.81 3.89 2.36
N ARG A 105 -16.14 3.09 3.39
CA ARG A 105 -17.43 3.13 4.07
C ARG A 105 -17.50 4.43 4.87
N GLY A 106 -17.86 5.52 4.20
CA GLY A 106 -18.10 6.81 4.84
C GLY A 106 -19.08 6.69 6.01
N PRO A 107 -19.10 7.66 6.94
CA PRO A 107 -20.01 7.62 8.09
C PRO A 107 -21.42 7.36 7.60
N LYS A 108 -22.08 6.32 8.10
CA LYS A 108 -23.51 6.11 7.87
C LYS A 108 -24.18 7.34 8.46
N ALA A 109 -24.58 8.27 7.58
CA ALA A 109 -25.34 9.44 7.97
C ALA A 109 -26.50 8.95 8.84
N GLU A 110 -26.63 9.61 9.98
CA GLU A 110 -27.65 9.53 11.02
C GLU A 110 -29.05 9.73 10.42
N LYS A 111 -29.46 8.80 9.55
CA LYS A 111 -30.73 8.81 8.81
C LYS A 111 -31.91 8.35 9.67
N GLN A 112 -31.73 8.31 10.99
CA GLN A 112 -32.68 7.76 11.96
C GLN A 112 -33.15 8.76 13.03
N LEU A 113 -32.64 10.00 13.06
CA LEU A 113 -33.08 10.99 14.06
C LEU A 113 -34.07 12.03 13.52
N ALA A 114 -34.50 11.90 12.26
CA ALA A 114 -35.46 12.80 11.63
C ALA A 114 -36.62 12.09 10.90
N SER A 115 -36.85 10.80 11.17
CA SER A 115 -38.04 10.04 10.74
C SER A 115 -38.88 9.66 11.95
#